data_AF-A0A2N1SGU2-F1
#
_entry.id   AF-A0A2N1SGU2-F1
#
_cell.length_a   1.000
_cell.length_b   1.000
_cell.length_c   1.000
_cell.angle_alpha   90.00
_cell.angle_beta   90.00
_cell.angle_gamma   90.00
#
_symmetry.space_group_name_H-M   'P 1'
#
loop_
_entity.id
_entity.type
_entity.pdbx_description
1 polymer ?
#
loop_
_entity_poly.entity_id
_entity_poly.type
_entity_poly.pdbx_seq_one_letter_code
_entity_poly.pdbx_strand_id
1 'polypeptide(L)' 'MWYKLDGAKFATLDELVEALYPVYADSMSEDEFRKYAEERAEKG' A
#
# COMPACT_ATOMS: atom_id res chain seq x y z
N MET A 1 0.16 7.95 12.99
CA MET A 1 0.68 7.87 11.61
C MET A 1 -0.46 7.38 10.74
N TRP A 2 -0.61 7.89 9.53
CA TRP A 2 -1.47 7.32 8.49
C TRP A 2 -0.67 7.08 7.22
N TYR A 3 -1.16 6.20 6.37
CA TYR A 3 -0.58 5.85 5.07
C TYR A 3 -1.59 6.14 3.97
N LYS A 4 -1.16 6.76 2.88
CA LYS A 4 -2.04 7.04 1.74
C LYS A 4 -1.34 6.73 0.41
N LEU A 5 -2.00 5.96 -0.43
CA LEU A 5 -1.56 5.58 -1.77
C LEU A 5 -2.78 5.57 -2.71
N ASP A 6 -2.62 6.06 -3.94
CA ASP A 6 -3.68 6.16 -4.95
C ASP A 6 -4.99 6.82 -4.47
N GLY A 7 -4.86 7.78 -3.56
CA GLY A 7 -6.01 8.50 -2.98
C GLY A 7 -6.72 7.77 -1.84
N ALA A 8 -6.42 6.49 -1.59
CA ALA A 8 -6.92 5.74 -0.44
C ALA A 8 -6.04 5.97 0.79
N LYS A 9 -6.63 6.14 1.97
CA LYS A 9 -5.95 6.45 3.23
C LYS A 9 -6.31 5.43 4.30
N PHE A 10 -5.29 4.89 4.96
CA PHE A 10 -5.40 3.84 5.98
C PHE A 10 -4.62 4.20 7.24
N ALA A 11 -4.94 3.55 8.35
CA ALA A 11 -4.28 3.81 9.63
C ALA A 11 -2.90 3.14 9.68
N THR A 12 -2.72 2.01 8.99
CA THR A 12 -1.47 1.26 8.94
C THR A 12 -1.06 0.92 7.50
N LEU A 13 0.22 0.58 7.31
CA LEU A 13 0.70 0.09 6.02
C LEU A 13 0.09 -1.28 5.68
N ASP A 14 -0.14 -2.13 6.69
CA ASP A 14 -0.73 -3.45 6.49
C ASP A 14 -2.16 -3.35 5.96
N GLU A 15 -2.99 -2.47 6.52
CA GLU A 15 -4.34 -2.20 6.02
C GLU A 15 -4.34 -1.70 4.57
N LEU A 16 -3.37 -0.83 4.24
CA LEU A 16 -3.20 -0.34 2.87
C LEU A 16 -2.81 -1.48 1.92
N VAL A 17 -1.87 -2.33 2.33
CA VAL A 17 -1.42 -3.48 1.53
C VAL A 17 -2.57 -4.46 1.32
N GLU A 18 -3.27 -4.87 2.37
CA GLU A 18 -4.41 -5.80 2.27
C GLU A 18 -5.52 -5.26 1.37
N ALA A 19 -5.81 -3.96 1.45
CA ALA A 19 -6.87 -3.33 0.66
C ALA A 19 -6.50 -3.11 -0.81
N LEU A 20 -5.25 -2.72 -1.09
CA LEU A 20 -4.83 -2.33 -2.44
C LEU A 20 -4.11 -3.44 -3.20
N TYR A 21 -3.52 -4.44 -2.52
CA TYR A 21 -2.79 -5.52 -3.18
C TYR A 21 -3.61 -6.26 -4.27
N PRO A 22 -4.93 -6.53 -4.10
CA PRO A 22 -5.72 -7.16 -5.15
C PRO A 22 -5.71 -6.41 -6.49
N VAL A 23 -5.48 -5.09 -6.49
CA VAL A 23 -5.37 -4.26 -7.70
C VAL A 23 -3.99 -4.40 -8.35
N TYR A 24 -2.96 -4.71 -7.56
CA TYR A 24 -1.56 -4.79 -7.97
C TYR A 24 -1.06 -6.22 -8.17
N ALA A 25 -1.84 -7.24 -7.76
CA ALA A 25 -1.45 -8.65 -7.75
C ALA A 25 -1.07 -9.22 -9.12
N ASP A 26 -1.61 -8.66 -10.21
CA ASP A 26 -1.26 -9.05 -11.58
C ASP A 26 0.10 -8.48 -12.04
N SER A 27 0.63 -7.47 -11.33
CA SER A 27 1.84 -6.73 -11.72
C SER A 27 3.06 -7.05 -10.86
N MET A 28 2.85 -7.41 -9.60
CA MET A 28 3.92 -7.68 -8.64
C MET A 28 3.44 -8.58 -7.50
N SER A 29 4.37 -9.21 -6.81
CA SER A 29 4.09 -9.98 -5.59
C SER A 29 3.70 -9.07 -4.42
N GLU A 30 3.07 -9.64 -3.39
CA GLU A 30 2.67 -8.89 -2.20
C GLU A 30 3.87 -8.25 -1.49
N ASP A 31 5.00 -8.96 -1.42
CA ASP A 31 6.24 -8.45 -0.84
C ASP A 31 6.81 -7.26 -1.63
N GLU A 32 6.74 -7.32 -2.96
CA GLU A 32 7.12 -6.21 -3.82
C GLU A 32 6.16 -5.03 -3.65
N PHE A 33 4.85 -5.30 -3.56
CA PHE A 33 3.86 -4.26 -3.34
C PHE A 33 4.00 -3.61 -1.96
N ARG A 34 4.29 -4.38 -0.90
CA ARG A 34 4.55 -3.85 0.44
C ARG A 34 5.71 -2.87 0.42
N LYS A 35 6.82 -3.21 -0.24
CA LYS A 35 7.97 -2.30 -0.40
C LYS A 35 7.61 -1.07 -1.21
N TYR A 36 6.90 -1.26 -2.32
CA TYR A 36 6.41 -0.16 -3.14
C TYR A 36 5.53 0.82 -2.33
N ALA A 37 4.57 0.30 -1.57
CA ALA A 37 3.70 1.09 -0.71
C ALA A 37 4.48 1.78 0.42
N GLU A 38 5.46 1.11 1.04
CA GLU A 38 6.30 1.72 2.07
C GLU A 38 7.12 2.92 1.55
N GLU A 39 7.63 2.82 0.33
CA GLU A 39 8.43 3.86 -0.32
C GLU A 39 7.59 5.00 -0.92
N ARG A 40 6.41 4.68 -1.46
CA ARG A 40 5.59 5.61 -2.26
C ARG A 40 4.41 6.22 -1.52
N ALA A 41 3.91 5.58 -0.46
CA ALA A 41 2.77 6.13 0.27
C ALA A 41 3.13 7.46 0.95
N GLU A 42 2.22 8.43 0.87
CA GLU A 42 2.25 9.61 1.71
C GLU A 42 2.05 9.18 3.17
N LYS A 43 2.80 9.81 4.09
CA LYS A 43 2.74 9.51 5.53
C LYS A 43 2.51 10.79 6.33
N GLY A 44 1.69 10.73 7.37
CA GLY A 44 1.48 11.86 8.29
C GLY A 44 0.69 11.52 9.54
#